data_AF-A0A6S7KJ79-F1
#
_entry.id   AF-A0A6S7KJ79-F1
#
_cell.length_a   1.000
_cell.length_b   1.000
_cell.length_c   1.000
_cell.angle_alpha   90.00
_cell.angle_beta   90.00
_cell.angle_gamma   90.00
#
_symmetry.space_group_name_H-M   'P 1'
#
loop_
_entity.id
_entity.type
_entity.pdbx_description
1 polymer ?
#
loop_
_entity_poly.entity_id
_entity_poly.type
_entity_poly.pdbx_seq_one_letter_code
_entity_poly.pdbx_strand_id
1 'polypeptide(L)'
;MDVESNPGPAQSDNINYRSTNNTNTAKISSNQGNIKIAHLNIRSLKNKKHYLLAQDLVLKQKFDIFTISETWLDTSVTDTEIEFPGYALFRLDRNGKRGGGVSAYVNQSFKCEPMKELTYIAESGLHQL
;
A
#
# COMPACT_ATOMS: atom_id res chain seq x y z
N MET A 1 31.88 -17.31 -4.08
CA MET A 1 30.68 -16.51 -3.75
C MET A 1 31.11 -15.07 -3.87
N ASP A 2 30.86 -14.49 -5.04
CA ASP A 2 31.21 -13.11 -5.37
C ASP A 2 30.22 -12.19 -4.66
N VAL A 3 30.69 -11.57 -3.58
CA VAL A 3 29.94 -10.51 -2.90
C VAL A 3 30.51 -9.18 -3.36
N GLU A 4 29.89 -8.58 -4.37
CA GLU A 4 30.21 -7.19 -4.72
C GLU A 4 29.72 -6.27 -3.60
N SER A 5 30.62 -5.45 -3.08
CA SER A 5 30.28 -4.42 -2.11
C SER A 5 29.65 -3.26 -2.87
N ASN A 6 28.35 -2.99 -2.63
CA ASN A 6 27.65 -1.86 -3.21
C ASN A 6 28.21 -0.55 -2.63
N PRO A 7 28.95 0.27 -3.39
CA PRO A 7 29.38 1.57 -2.91
C PRO A 7 28.17 2.49 -2.97
N GLY A 8 27.77 3.03 -1.81
CA GLY A 8 26.74 4.07 -1.77
C GLY A 8 27.12 5.26 -2.68
N PRO A 9 26.15 6.12 -3.04
CA PRO A 9 26.40 7.23 -3.95
C PRO A 9 27.52 8.13 -3.42
N ALA A 10 28.51 8.40 -4.28
CA ALA A 10 29.66 9.24 -3.99
C ALA A 10 29.23 10.68 -3.63
N GLN A 11 29.87 11.25 -2.60
CA GLN A 11 29.61 12.61 -2.14
C GLN A 11 30.23 13.68 -3.05
N SER A 12 29.35 14.63 -3.42
CA SER A 12 29.52 16.06 -3.71
C SER A 12 30.49 16.54 -4.80
N ASP A 13 29.91 17.05 -5.90
CA ASP A 13 30.50 18.13 -6.68
C ASP A 13 29.88 19.48 -6.25
N ASN A 14 30.75 20.39 -5.79
CA ASN A 14 30.40 21.75 -5.38
C ASN A 14 30.03 22.60 -6.61
N ILE A 15 28.73 22.78 -6.88
CA ILE A 15 28.25 23.78 -7.83
C ILE A 15 27.93 25.07 -7.06
N ASN A 16 28.74 26.11 -7.26
CA ASN A 16 28.50 27.46 -6.76
C ASN A 16 27.24 28.06 -7.41
N TYR A 17 26.09 27.92 -6.75
CA TYR A 17 24.87 28.61 -7.16
C TYR A 17 24.96 30.09 -6.74
N ARG A 18 25.02 30.98 -7.74
CA ARG A 18 24.95 32.44 -7.57
C ARG A 18 23.63 32.80 -6.88
N SER A 19 23.70 33.40 -5.69
CA SER A 19 22.54 33.92 -4.98
C SER A 19 21.96 35.12 -5.74
N THR A 20 20.83 34.93 -6.42
CA THR A 20 19.99 36.03 -6.89
C THR A 20 18.95 36.32 -5.82
N ASN A 21 19.24 37.35 -5.00
CA ASN A 21 18.32 37.88 -4.01
C ASN A 21 17.22 38.68 -4.72
N ASN A 22 16.05 38.08 -4.94
CA ASN A 22 14.74 38.75 -4.97
C ASN A 22 13.64 37.78 -5.37
N THR A 23 12.76 37.41 -4.43
CA THR A 23 11.32 37.24 -4.67
C THR A 23 10.61 37.05 -3.32
N ASN A 24 9.52 37.80 -3.14
CA ASN A 24 8.57 37.74 -2.03
C ASN A 24 8.42 36.32 -1.44
N THR A 25 8.86 36.14 -0.20
CA THR A 25 8.61 34.92 0.57
C THR A 25 7.15 34.90 1.02
N ALA A 26 6.23 34.64 0.09
CA ALA A 26 5.03 33.92 0.48
C ALA A 26 5.53 32.63 1.12
N LYS A 27 5.32 32.46 2.42
CA LYS A 27 5.52 31.16 3.07
C LYS A 27 4.61 30.20 2.32
N ILE A 28 5.17 29.46 1.36
CA ILE A 28 4.55 28.24 0.87
C ILE A 28 4.57 27.35 2.10
N SER A 29 3.49 27.38 2.87
CA SER A 29 3.21 26.30 3.82
C SER A 29 3.06 25.08 2.93
N SER A 30 4.15 24.34 2.73
CA SER A 30 4.08 23.04 2.13
C SER A 30 3.13 22.27 3.02
N ASN A 31 1.90 22.08 2.55
CA ASN A 31 0.91 21.26 3.23
C ASN A 31 1.40 19.82 3.07
N GLN A 32 2.48 19.48 3.79
CA GLN A 32 3.06 18.16 3.85
C GLN A 32 2.10 17.32 4.69
N GLY A 33 1.01 16.91 4.07
CA GLY A 33 0.13 15.90 4.63
C GLY A 33 0.94 14.62 4.79
N ASN A 34 1.02 14.12 6.01
CA ASN A 34 1.61 12.81 6.27
C ASN A 34 0.62 11.74 5.79
N ILE A 35 1.11 10.74 5.06
CA ILE A 35 0.32 9.56 4.66
C ILE A 35 0.68 8.40 5.60
N LYS A 36 -0.32 7.80 6.24
CA LYS A 36 -0.16 6.66 7.15
C LYS A 36 -0.48 5.36 6.42
N ILE A 37 0.55 4.55 6.17
CA ILE A 37 0.43 3.26 5.48
C ILE A 37 0.78 2.13 6.44
N ALA A 38 0.05 1.01 6.35
CA ALA A 38 0.42 -0.22 7.02
C ALA A 38 0.20 -1.46 6.16
N HIS A 39 0.92 -2.53 6.51
CA HIS A 39 0.81 -3.84 5.89
C HIS A 39 0.57 -4.91 6.96
N LEU A 40 -0.33 -5.86 6.67
CA LEU A 40 -0.58 -7.02 7.51
C LEU A 40 -0.61 -8.29 6.68
N ASN A 41 0.24 -9.26 7.01
CA ASN A 41 0.02 -10.64 6.57
C ASN A 41 -0.99 -11.29 7.51
N ILE A 42 -2.22 -11.49 7.05
CA ILE A 42 -3.34 -11.92 7.91
C ILE A 42 -3.51 -13.43 7.96
N ARG A 43 -2.88 -14.16 7.03
CA ARG A 43 -3.01 -15.61 6.79
C ARG A 43 -4.42 -16.14 6.53
N SER A 44 -5.49 -15.39 6.71
CA SER A 44 -6.85 -15.71 6.26
C SER A 44 -7.80 -14.59 6.70
N LEU A 45 -8.20 -13.73 5.77
CA LEU A 45 -9.22 -12.71 5.98
C LEU A 45 -10.63 -13.32 6.05
N LYS A 46 -10.83 -14.49 5.42
CA LYS A 46 -12.05 -15.31 5.55
C LYS A 46 -12.44 -15.63 6.99
N ASN A 47 -11.46 -15.63 7.90
CA ASN A 47 -11.72 -15.89 9.30
C ASN A 47 -12.39 -14.66 9.94
N LYS A 48 -13.62 -14.82 10.41
CA LYS A 48 -14.41 -13.73 11.00
C LYS A 48 -13.68 -12.98 12.13
N LYS A 49 -12.91 -13.68 12.97
CA LYS A 49 -12.14 -13.03 14.05
C LYS A 49 -11.01 -12.18 13.49
N HIS A 50 -10.29 -12.67 12.49
CA HIS A 50 -9.21 -11.92 11.84
C HIS A 50 -9.75 -10.68 11.15
N TYR A 51 -10.87 -10.81 10.41
CA TYR A 51 -11.55 -9.67 9.78
C TYR A 51 -11.92 -8.58 10.80
N LEU A 52 -12.59 -8.95 11.90
CA LEU A 52 -12.99 -7.98 12.92
C LEU A 52 -11.80 -7.25 13.55
N LEU A 53 -10.71 -7.97 13.83
CA LEU A 53 -9.48 -7.37 14.37
C LEU A 53 -8.79 -6.45 13.36
N ALA A 54 -8.76 -6.82 12.09
CA ALA A 54 -8.18 -5.99 11.03
C ALA A 54 -9.01 -4.71 10.80
N GLN A 55 -10.34 -4.83 10.75
CA GLN A 55 -11.23 -3.69 10.62
C GLN A 55 -11.07 -2.73 11.81
N ASP A 56 -11.09 -3.25 13.04
CA ASP A 56 -10.90 -2.46 14.26
C ASP A 56 -9.55 -1.73 14.27
N LEU A 57 -8.47 -2.41 13.84
CA LEU A 57 -7.15 -1.82 13.72
C LEU A 57 -7.14 -0.65 12.72
N VAL A 58 -7.73 -0.83 11.53
CA VAL A 58 -7.80 0.21 10.49
C VAL A 58 -8.57 1.44 10.97
N LEU A 59 -9.74 1.23 11.58
CA LEU A 59 -10.60 2.31 12.04
C LEU A 59 -9.99 3.07 13.24
N LYS A 60 -9.37 2.36 14.18
CA LYS A 60 -8.72 2.98 15.34
C LYS A 60 -7.47 3.77 14.95
N GLN A 61 -6.65 3.20 14.08
CA GLN A 61 -5.39 3.81 13.67
C GLN A 61 -5.56 4.86 12.58
N LYS A 62 -6.71 4.88 11.88
CA LYS A 62 -7.00 5.79 10.78
C LYS A 62 -5.88 5.77 9.73
N PHE A 63 -5.61 4.58 9.20
CA PHE A 63 -4.66 4.46 8.10
C PHE A 63 -5.22 5.14 6.85
N ASP A 64 -4.37 5.75 6.03
CA ASP A 64 -4.79 6.25 4.71
C ASP A 64 -4.81 5.10 3.71
N ILE A 65 -3.86 4.17 3.84
CA ILE A 65 -3.74 2.96 3.03
C ILE A 65 -3.40 1.79 3.95
N PHE A 66 -4.21 0.73 3.91
CA PHE A 66 -3.97 -0.52 4.63
C PHE A 66 -3.92 -1.69 3.65
N THR A 67 -2.78 -2.36 3.58
CA THR A 67 -2.58 -3.48 2.66
C THR A 67 -2.54 -4.80 3.43
N ILE A 68 -3.10 -5.84 2.82
CA ILE A 68 -3.17 -7.18 3.42
C ILE A 68 -2.61 -8.19 2.43
N SER A 69 -1.72 -9.07 2.90
CA SER A 69 -1.26 -10.24 2.17
C SER A 69 -1.76 -11.53 2.83
N GLU A 70 -1.73 -12.63 2.06
CA GLU A 70 -2.24 -13.93 2.50
C GLU A 70 -3.71 -13.81 2.95
N THR A 71 -4.52 -13.14 2.13
CA THR A 71 -5.95 -12.93 2.39
C THR A 71 -6.72 -14.25 2.37
N TRP A 72 -6.26 -15.20 1.55
CA TRP A 72 -6.86 -16.52 1.34
C TRP A 72 -8.33 -16.43 0.91
N LEU A 73 -8.67 -15.35 0.24
CA LEU A 73 -9.99 -15.14 -0.32
C LEU A 73 -10.11 -15.88 -1.66
N ASP A 74 -11.35 -16.09 -2.09
CA ASP A 74 -11.70 -16.59 -3.42
C ASP A 74 -13.07 -16.03 -3.82
N THR A 75 -13.57 -16.47 -4.98
CA THR A 75 -14.85 -16.05 -5.55
C THR A 75 -16.07 -16.35 -4.68
N SER A 76 -15.94 -17.11 -3.59
CA SER A 76 -17.06 -17.36 -2.68
C SER A 76 -17.31 -16.22 -1.70
N VAL A 77 -16.40 -15.25 -1.59
CA VAL A 77 -16.48 -14.13 -0.63
C VAL A 77 -16.70 -12.84 -1.39
N THR A 78 -17.86 -12.23 -1.20
CA THR A 78 -18.21 -10.96 -1.83
C THR A 78 -17.44 -9.80 -1.22
N ASP A 79 -17.31 -8.70 -1.96
CA ASP A 79 -16.59 -7.52 -1.47
C ASP A 79 -17.29 -6.88 -0.26
N THR A 80 -18.62 -6.91 -0.23
CA THR A 80 -19.42 -6.40 0.90
C THR A 80 -19.17 -7.18 2.20
N GLU A 81 -18.79 -8.46 2.14
CA GLU A 81 -18.46 -9.24 3.34
C GLU A 81 -17.15 -8.81 4.00
N ILE A 82 -16.26 -8.16 3.23
CA ILE A 82 -14.91 -7.80 3.67
C ILE A 82 -14.58 -6.32 3.51
N GLU A 83 -15.59 -5.47 3.29
CA GLU A 83 -15.41 -4.02 3.19
C GLU A 83 -15.11 -3.40 4.56
N PHE A 84 -14.25 -2.39 4.58
CA PHE A 84 -14.04 -1.56 5.77
C PHE A 84 -14.76 -0.23 5.58
N PRO A 85 -15.64 0.20 6.51
CA PRO A 85 -16.37 1.45 6.38
C PRO A 85 -15.45 2.65 6.12
N GLY A 86 -15.74 3.42 5.06
CA GLY A 86 -14.95 4.59 4.67
C GLY A 86 -13.70 4.28 3.83
N TYR A 87 -13.50 3.03 3.41
CA TYR A 87 -12.39 2.61 2.57
C TYR A 87 -12.89 2.00 1.26
N ALA A 88 -12.20 2.31 0.17
CA ALA A 88 -12.30 1.58 -1.09
C ALA A 88 -11.48 0.29 -0.99
N LEU A 89 -12.08 -0.82 -1.43
CA LEU A 89 -11.44 -2.14 -1.47
C LEU A 89 -10.93 -2.43 -2.88
N PHE A 90 -9.67 -2.84 -2.96
CA PHE A 90 -9.06 -3.45 -4.14
C PHE A 90 -8.48 -4.80 -3.72
N ARG A 91 -8.62 -5.84 -4.55
CA ARG A 91 -8.10 -7.17 -4.21
C ARG A 91 -7.73 -7.97 -5.44
N LEU A 92 -6.83 -8.93 -5.22
CA LEU A 92 -6.45 -9.94 -6.19
C LEU A 92 -6.40 -11.30 -5.47
N ASP A 93 -7.34 -12.17 -5.84
CA ASP A 93 -7.51 -13.47 -5.20
C ASP A 93 -6.76 -14.58 -5.95
N ARG A 94 -6.22 -15.54 -5.19
CA ARG A 94 -5.55 -16.72 -5.75
C ARG A 94 -6.50 -17.90 -5.83
N ASN A 95 -7.32 -17.94 -6.87
CA ASN A 95 -8.31 -18.98 -7.06
C ASN A 95 -7.69 -20.38 -7.28
N GLY A 96 -8.36 -21.42 -6.77
CA GLY A 96 -8.00 -22.83 -7.00
C GLY A 96 -6.75 -23.32 -6.26
N LYS A 97 -6.14 -22.51 -5.39
CA LYS A 97 -5.00 -22.90 -4.55
C LYS A 97 -5.27 -22.53 -3.09
N ARG A 98 -4.62 -23.25 -2.17
CA ARG A 98 -4.61 -22.84 -0.76
C ARG A 98 -3.60 -21.71 -0.57
N GLY A 99 -4.06 -20.65 0.07
CA GLY A 99 -3.23 -19.52 0.46
C GLY A 99 -3.02 -18.47 -0.62
N GLY A 100 -2.26 -17.43 -0.31
CA GLY A 100 -2.01 -16.29 -1.20
C GLY A 100 -3.13 -15.24 -1.21
N GLY A 101 -3.14 -14.44 -2.27
CA GLY A 101 -4.05 -13.30 -2.42
C GLY A 101 -3.60 -12.06 -1.65
N VAL A 102 -3.99 -10.90 -2.18
CA VAL A 102 -3.68 -9.58 -1.62
C VAL A 102 -4.91 -8.68 -1.68
N SER A 103 -4.99 -7.73 -0.76
CA SER A 103 -5.97 -6.64 -0.82
C SER A 103 -5.39 -5.33 -0.31
N ALA A 104 -5.97 -4.22 -0.78
CA ALA A 104 -5.66 -2.87 -0.36
C ALA A 104 -6.96 -2.15 -0.01
N TYR A 105 -6.95 -1.51 1.15
CA TYR A 105 -8.01 -0.65 1.66
C TYR A 105 -7.49 0.77 1.63
N VAL A 106 -8.09 1.63 0.81
CA VAL A 106 -7.68 3.03 0.66
C VAL A 106 -8.78 3.93 1.19
N ASN A 107 -8.45 4.86 2.06
CA ASN A 107 -9.41 5.83 2.60
C ASN A 107 -10.08 6.57 1.43
N GLN A 108 -11.41 6.63 1.41
CA GLN A 108 -12.21 7.17 0.30
C GLN A 108 -11.99 8.68 0.05
N SER A 109 -11.32 9.39 0.95
CA SER A 109 -10.86 10.76 0.70
C SER A 109 -9.77 10.84 -0.38
N PHE A 110 -9.09 9.73 -0.69
CA PHE A 110 -8.12 9.64 -1.77
C PHE A 110 -8.76 9.15 -3.06
N LYS A 111 -8.41 9.81 -4.17
CA LYS A 111 -8.71 9.30 -5.51
C LYS A 111 -7.63 8.30 -5.90
N CYS A 112 -8.02 7.06 -6.15
CA CYS A 112 -7.11 5.99 -6.56
C CYS A 112 -7.81 4.99 -7.48
N GLU A 113 -7.02 4.34 -8.31
CA GLU A 113 -7.44 3.23 -9.17
C GLU A 113 -6.29 2.23 -9.30
N PRO A 114 -6.59 0.92 -9.40
CA PRO A 114 -5.55 -0.09 -9.60
C PRO A 114 -4.98 0.04 -11.01
N MET A 115 -3.64 -0.05 -11.11
CA MET A 115 -2.99 0.03 -12.41
C MET A 115 -3.07 -1.34 -13.10
N LYS A 116 -4.05 -1.47 -14.00
CA LYS A 116 -4.42 -2.74 -14.66
C LYS A 116 -3.24 -3.50 -15.28
N GLU A 117 -2.24 -2.78 -15.79
CA GLU A 117 -1.04 -3.37 -16.38
C GLU A 117 -0.14 -4.09 -15.37
N LEU A 118 -0.23 -3.71 -14.08
CA LEU A 118 0.53 -4.31 -12.99
C LEU A 118 -0.33 -5.11 -12.01
N THR A 119 -1.65 -5.20 -12.24
CA THR A 119 -2.53 -6.04 -11.43
C THR A 119 -2.59 -7.46 -11.99
N TYR A 120 -1.71 -8.36 -11.54
CA TYR A 120 -1.65 -9.74 -12.02
C TYR A 120 -1.00 -10.70 -11.00
N ILE A 121 -1.19 -12.01 -11.23
CA ILE A 121 -0.48 -13.06 -10.52
C ILE A 121 0.57 -13.65 -11.48
N ALA A 122 1.84 -13.47 -11.17
CA ALA A 122 2.94 -14.02 -11.96
C ALA A 122 2.98 -15.55 -11.89
N GLU A 123 3.62 -16.21 -12.86
CA GLU A 123 3.84 -17.67 -12.82
C GLU A 123 4.61 -18.13 -11.58
N SER A 124 5.51 -17.28 -11.07
CA SER A 124 6.22 -17.48 -9.80
C SER A 124 5.29 -17.48 -8.57
N GLY A 125 4.03 -17.06 -8.73
CA GLY A 125 3.07 -16.89 -7.66
C GLY A 125 3.16 -15.55 -6.93
N LEU A 126 3.96 -14.60 -7.45
CA LEU A 126 3.94 -13.21 -7.00
C LEU A 126 2.58 -12.59 -7.32
N HIS A 127 1.95 -11.95 -6.33
CA HIS A 127 0.71 -11.21 -6.53
C HIS A 127 1.05 -9.72 -6.53
N GLN A 128 0.64 -9.03 -7.57
CA GLN A 128 0.84 -7.60 -7.71
C GLN A 128 -0.53 -6.96 -7.91
N LEU A 129 -0.87 -5.98 -7.07
CA LEU A 129 -2.16 -5.28 -7.05
C LEU A 129 -1.93 -3.78 -7.15
#